data_AF-A0A356E788-F1
#
_entry.id   AF-A0A356E788-F1
#
_cell.length_a   1.000
_cell.length_b   1.000
_cell.length_c   1.000
_cell.angle_alpha   90.00
_cell.angle_beta   90.00
_cell.angle_gamma   90.00
#
_symmetry.space_group_name_H-M   'P 1'
#
loop_
_entity.id
_entity.type
_entity.pdbx_description
1 polymer ?
#
loop_
_entity_poly.entity_id
_entity_poly.type
_entity_poly.pdbx_seq_one_letter_code
_entity_poly.pdbx_strand_id
1 'polypeptide(L)' 'MDNTNKTIVVKFGTSTLTQGSPKLNRPHMMEIVRQLAQLHRTGFRLVIVTSGAIAAGRDYLNHPQLPPTIASKQLLAAV' A
#
# COMPACT_ATOMS: atom_id res chain seq x y z
N MET A 1 -27.28 -8.97 -14.14
CA MET A 1 -27.02 -9.25 -12.71
C MET A 1 -26.53 -7.97 -12.08
N ASP A 2 -27.32 -7.39 -11.17
CA ASP A 2 -26.98 -6.18 -10.43
C ASP A 2 -25.73 -6.42 -9.57
N ASN A 3 -24.58 -5.89 -10.00
CA ASN A 3 -23.32 -5.96 -9.25
C ASN A 3 -23.28 -4.97 -8.07
N THR A 4 -24.37 -4.24 -7.83
CA THR A 4 -24.54 -3.09 -6.92
C THR A 4 -24.40 -3.41 -5.43
N ASN A 5 -24.00 -4.62 -5.05
CA ASN A 5 -23.83 -4.99 -3.64
C ASN A 5 -22.62 -5.88 -3.33
N LYS A 6 -21.72 -6.12 -4.29
CA LYS A 6 -20.53 -6.94 -4.04
C LYS A 6 -19.45 -6.14 -3.32
N THR A 7 -18.84 -6.78 -2.32
CA THR A 7 -17.66 -6.26 -1.63
C THR A 7 -16.40 -6.91 -2.18
N ILE A 8 -15.40 -6.10 -2.54
CA ILE A 8 -14.11 -6.55 -3.07
C ILE A 8 -13.02 -6.16 -2.07
N VAL A 9 -12.23 -7.15 -1.64
CA VAL A 9 -11.02 -6.92 -0.84
C VAL A 9 -9.83 -6.96 -1.79
N VAL A 10 -9.09 -5.86 -1.90
CA VAL A 10 -7.90 -5.79 -2.75
C VAL A 10 -6.67 -5.65 -1.86
N LYS A 11 -5.74 -6.60 -1.98
CA LYS A 11 -4.50 -6.62 -1.23
C LYS A 11 -3.32 -6.20 -2.09
N PHE A 12 -2.54 -5.25 -1.61
CA PHE A 12 -1.31 -4.79 -2.26
C PHE A 12 -0.09 -5.19 -1.42
N GLY A 13 0.84 -5.94 -2.03
CA GLY A 13 2.14 -6.25 -1.42
C GLY A 13 3.13 -5.09 -1.56
N THR A 14 4.19 -5.11 -0.74
CA THR A 14 5.25 -4.10 -0.82
C THR A 14 5.84 -4.02 -2.23
N SER A 15 6.12 -5.15 -2.89
CA SER A 15 6.67 -5.17 -4.25
C SER A 15 5.74 -4.53 -5.29
N THR A 16 4.42 -4.68 -5.14
CA THR A 16 3.44 -3.98 -5.98
C THR A 16 3.53 -2.48 -5.80
N LEU A 17 3.59 -2.01 -4.55
CA LEU A 17 3.61 -0.59 -4.21
C LEU A 17 4.96 0.08 -4.51
N THR A 18 6.06 -0.66 -4.49
CA THR A 18 7.40 -0.11 -4.73
C THR A 18 7.91 -0.32 -6.15
N GLN A 19 7.25 -1.19 -6.94
CA GLN A 19 7.71 -1.64 -8.26
C GLN A 19 9.16 -2.18 -8.21
N GLY A 20 9.48 -2.92 -7.15
CA GLY A 20 10.82 -3.48 -6.93
C GLY A 20 11.87 -2.49 -6.42
N SER A 21 11.54 -1.19 -6.30
CA SER A 21 12.43 -0.18 -5.74
C SER A 21 12.42 -0.19 -4.19
N PRO A 22 13.36 0.51 -3.53
CA PRO A 22 13.36 0.64 -2.07
C PRO A 22 12.36 1.67 -1.53
N LYS A 23 11.62 2.36 -2.41
CA LYS A 23 10.68 3.45 -2.07
C LYS A 23 9.30 3.17 -2.63
N LEU A 24 8.28 3.83 -2.08
CA LEU A 24 6.94 3.76 -2.66
C LEU A 24 6.90 4.45 -4.04
N ASN A 25 6.30 3.80 -5.03
CA ASN A 25 6.15 4.36 -6.37
C ASN A 25 4.82 5.13 -6.45
N ARG A 26 4.88 6.45 -6.22
CA ARG A 26 3.69 7.32 -6.22
C ARG A 26 2.90 7.29 -7.55
N PRO A 27 3.53 7.38 -8.73
CA PRO A 27 2.80 7.24 -10.00
C PRO A 27 2.03 5.92 -10.12
N HIS A 28 2.63 4.80 -9.74
CA HIS A 28 1.97 3.50 -9.80
C HIS A 28 0.80 3.40 -8.82
N MET A 29 0.96 3.90 -7.59
CA MET A 29 -0.12 3.96 -6.61
C MET A 29 -1.29 4.83 -7.09
N MET A 30 -1.02 5.93 -7.80
CA MET A 30 -2.07 6.77 -8.38
C MET A 30 -2.91 6.03 -9.42
N GLU A 31 -2.27 5.20 -10.26
CA GLU A 31 -2.99 4.38 -11.24
C GLU A 31 -3.87 3.31 -10.56
N ILE A 32 -3.37 2.69 -9.49
CA ILE A 32 -4.16 1.77 -8.64
C ILE A 32 -5.40 2.50 -8.10
N VAL A 33 -5.21 3.68 -7.48
CA VAL A 33 -6.31 4.46 -6.92
C VAL A 33 -7.32 4.86 -7.99
N ARG A 34 -6.89 5.20 -9.21
CA ARG A 34 -7.78 5.52 -10.34
C ARG A 34 -8.72 4.37 -10.67
N GLN A 35 -8.21 3.14 -10.71
CA GLN A 35 -8.99 1.93 -10.99
C GLN A 35 -9.97 1.61 -9.84
N LEU A 36 -9.51 1.70 -8.59
CA LEU A 36 -10.37 1.50 -7.41
C LEU A 36 -11.50 2.56 -7.37
N ALA A 37 -11.20 3.82 -7.67
CA ALA A 37 -12.20 4.87 -7.73
C ALA A 37 -13.25 4.62 -8.83
N GLN A 38 -12.86 4.04 -9.97
CA GLN A 38 -13.81 3.64 -11.00
C GLN A 38 -14.75 2.54 -10.51
N LEU A 39 -14.22 1.49 -9.86
CA LEU A 39 -15.04 0.41 -9.29
C LEU A 39 -15.97 0.93 -8.17
N HIS A 40 -15.48 1.84 -7.33
CA HIS A 40 -16.30 2.47 -6.30
C HIS A 40 -17.47 3.25 -6.91
N ARG A 41 -17.24 4.03 -7.97
CA ARG A 41 -18.29 4.76 -8.68
C ARG A 41 -19.34 3.86 -9.34
N THR A 42 -18.98 2.63 -9.71
CA THR A 42 -19.94 1.65 -10.27
C THR A 42 -20.74 0.91 -9.21
N GLY A 43 -20.59 1.25 -7.92
CA GLY A 43 -21.39 0.69 -6.83
C GLY A 43 -20.75 -0.48 -6.08
N PHE A 44 -19.46 -0.79 -6.30
CA PHE A 44 -18.76 -1.79 -5.51
C PHE A 44 -18.29 -1.22 -4.16
N ARG A 45 -18.41 -2.03 -3.11
CA ARG A 45 -17.79 -1.73 -1.80
C ARG A 45 -16.35 -2.23 -1.81
N LEU A 46 -15.39 -1.39 -1.49
CA LEU A 46 -13.97 -1.74 -1.53
C LEU A 46 -13.36 -1.78 -0.14
N VAL A 47 -12.55 -2.79 0.13
CA VAL A 47 -11.65 -2.86 1.29
C VAL A 47 -10.23 -2.96 0.76
N ILE A 48 -9.36 -2.04 1.19
CA ILE A 48 -7.96 -2.02 0.78
C ILE A 48 -7.11 -2.57 1.92
N VAL A 49 -6.30 -3.58 1.61
CA VAL A 49 -5.30 -4.12 2.54
C VAL A 49 -3.93 -3.82 1.96
N THR A 50 -3.14 -3.01 2.65
CA THR A 50 -1.85 -2.52 2.14
C THR A 50 -0.69 -3.02 3.00
N SER A 51 0.42 -3.36 2.35
CA SER A 51 1.73 -3.54 2.98
C SER A 51 2.52 -2.21 2.92
N GLY A 52 3.85 -2.25 2.84
CA GLY A 52 4.65 -1.06 2.53
C GLY A 52 5.00 -0.13 3.69
N ALA A 53 4.38 -0.26 4.88
CA ALA A 53 4.65 0.64 6.03
C ALA A 53 6.15 0.77 6.36
N ILE A 54 6.86 -0.36 6.52
CA ILE A 54 8.31 -0.36 6.79
C ILE A 54 9.11 0.31 5.67
N ALA A 55 8.74 0.07 4.40
CA ALA A 55 9.43 0.68 3.26
C ALA A 55 9.19 2.20 3.24
N ALA A 56 7.98 2.64 3.56
CA ALA A 56 7.61 4.04 3.67
C ALA A 56 8.37 4.74 4.80
N GLY A 57 8.34 4.21 6.02
CA GLY A 57 9.06 4.80 7.14
C GLY A 57 10.57 4.79 6.95
N ARG A 58 11.13 3.75 6.30
CA ARG A 58 12.56 3.72 5.96
C ARG A 58 12.94 4.80 4.95
N ASP A 59 12.12 5.05 3.94
CA ASP A 59 12.34 6.15 2.99
C ASP A 59 12.17 7.52 3.66
N TYR A 60 11.13 7.68 4.47
CA TYR A 60 10.83 8.91 5.20
C TYR A 60 11.98 9.34 6.14
N LEU A 61 12.60 8.36 6.82
CA LEU A 61 13.73 8.59 7.72
C LEU A 61 15.10 8.64 7.01
N ASN A 62 15.15 8.74 5.68
CA ASN A 62 16.38 8.76 4.89
C ASN A 62 17.27 7.51 5.06
N HIS A 63 16.66 6.32 5.09
CA HIS A 63 17.33 5.02 5.11
C HIS A 63 18.36 4.81 6.24
N PRO A 64 17.97 4.98 7.52
CA PRO A 64 18.90 4.83 8.64
C PRO A 64 19.45 3.39 8.73
N GLN A 65 20.69 3.27 9.21
CA GLN A 65 21.21 1.97 9.66
C GLN A 65 20.62 1.68 11.04
N LEU A 66 19.88 0.57 11.15
CA LEU A 66 19.22 0.15 12.38
C LEU A 66 19.63 -1.30 12.69
N PRO A 67 19.78 -1.68 13.98
CA PRO A 67 19.96 -3.07 14.37
C PRO A 67 18.81 -3.95 13.84
N PRO A 68 19.04 -5.19 13.41
CA PRO A 68 18.01 -6.04 12.79
C PRO A 68 17.07 -6.67 13.83
N THR A 69 16.39 -5.84 14.63
CA THR A 69 15.49 -6.26 15.70
C THR A 69 14.02 -6.06 15.32
N ILE A 70 13.12 -6.69 16.07
CA ILE A 70 11.66 -6.45 15.94
C ILE A 70 11.33 -4.99 16.23
N ALA A 71 11.96 -4.40 17.26
CA ALA A 71 11.78 -3.00 17.61
C ALA A 71 12.13 -2.07 16.44
N SER A 72 13.22 -2.33 15.71
CA SER A 72 13.56 -1.56 14.50
C SER A 72 12.51 -1.69 13.40
N LYS A 73 11.92 -2.87 13.21
CA LYS A 73 10.83 -3.05 12.23
C LYS A 73 9.56 -2.31 12.66
N GLN A 74 9.23 -2.33 13.95
CA GLN A 74 8.07 -1.64 14.52
C GLN A 74 8.23 -0.12 14.43
N LEU A 75 9.42 0.41 14.76
CA LEU A 75 9.78 1.82 14.56
C LEU A 75 9.49 2.23 13.11
N LEU A 76 10.08 1.54 12.14
CA LEU A 76 9.89 1.86 10.73
C LEU A 76 8.43 1.73 10.25
N ALA A 77 7.61 0.91 10.91
CA ALA A 77 6.19 0.75 10.57
C ALA A 77 5.28 1.80 11.21
N ALA A 78 5.73 2.46 12.29
CA ALA A 78 4.94 3.41 13.07
C ALA A 78 5.15 4.88 12.68
N VAL A 79 6.19 5.15 11.92
CA VAL A 79 6.59 6.50 11.46
C VAL A 79 5.70 7.00 10.35
#